data_AF-A0A842PI66-F1
#
_entry.id   AF-A0A842PI66-F1
#
_cell.length_a   1.000
_cell.length_b   1.000
_cell.length_c   1.000
_cell.angle_alpha   90.00
_cell.angle_beta   90.00
_cell.angle_gamma   90.00
#
_symmetry.space_group_name_H-M   'P 1'
#
loop_
_entity.id
_entity.type
_entity.pdbx_description
1 polymer ?
#
loop_
_entity_poly.entity_id
_entity_poly.type
_entity_poly.pdbx_seq_one_letter_code
_entity_poly.pdbx_strand_id
1 'polypeptide(L)'
;MTYVVTRQMQWPDGKYVVELSEGGIDYTNPDALANKYKGEFEEFDNPIEAAETAIEIMNAWKKDMPDEEVFLGYGCTCGMTMPFDDCTEEELKAWGQKTYDAMPDCEKCGNKITGESWNRGEYGDTVKFCSESCAEAYFVKNVMEEKEECTQKAK
;
A
#
# COMPACT_ATOMS: atom_id res chain seq x y z
N MET A 1 4.80 -1.25 1.88
CA MET A 1 4.18 -0.23 2.76
C MET A 1 2.73 -0.60 2.82
N THR A 2 2.14 -0.65 4.01
CA THR A 2 0.78 -1.14 4.17
C THR A 2 -0.20 0.02 4.23
N TYR A 3 -1.42 -0.22 3.74
CA TYR A 3 -2.53 0.73 3.76
C TYR A 3 -3.69 0.11 4.53
N VAL A 4 -4.47 0.94 5.21
CA VAL A 4 -5.71 0.50 5.87
C VAL A 4 -6.82 1.49 5.57
N VAL A 5 -8.03 0.96 5.42
CA VAL A 5 -9.23 1.77 5.21
C VAL A 5 -10.12 1.70 6.43
N THR A 6 -10.51 2.86 6.96
CA THR A 6 -11.39 2.95 8.13
C THR A 6 -12.45 4.01 7.94
N ARG A 7 -13.58 3.84 8.63
CA ARG A 7 -14.57 4.91 8.76
C ARG A 7 -14.34 5.68 10.03
N GLN A 8 -14.51 6.98 9.93
CA GLN A 8 -14.12 7.94 10.95
C GLN A 8 -15.22 8.97 11.13
N MET A 9 -15.32 9.52 12.33
CA MET A 9 -16.11 10.72 12.62
C MET A 9 -15.14 11.78 13.14
N GLN A 10 -14.47 12.43 12.18
CA GLN A 10 -13.27 13.21 12.43
C GLN A 10 -13.50 14.32 13.44
N TRP A 11 -12.65 14.37 14.47
CA TRP A 11 -12.57 15.49 15.41
C TRP A 11 -11.67 16.59 14.81
N PRO A 12 -12.03 17.89 14.93
CA PRO A 12 -13.07 18.46 15.79
C PRO A 12 -14.44 18.61 15.15
N ASP A 13 -14.56 18.45 13.83
CA ASP A 13 -15.73 18.94 13.09
C ASP A 13 -16.92 17.94 13.08
N GLY A 14 -16.71 16.71 13.56
CA GLY A 14 -17.74 15.66 13.58
C GLY A 14 -18.07 15.11 12.20
N LYS A 15 -17.13 15.22 11.25
CA LYS A 15 -17.34 14.90 9.85
C LYS A 15 -17.19 13.41 9.57
N TYR A 16 -18.12 12.83 8.81
CA TYR A 16 -18.01 11.43 8.40
C TYR A 16 -17.04 11.27 7.22
N VAL A 17 -15.94 10.58 7.47
CA VAL A 17 -14.88 10.37 6.48
C VAL A 17 -14.52 8.90 6.39
N VAL A 18 -14.37 8.39 5.17
CA VAL A 18 -13.65 7.14 4.92
C VAL A 18 -12.19 7.51 4.73
N GLU A 19 -11.36 7.15 5.70
CA GLU A 19 -9.93 7.40 5.68
C GLU A 19 -9.18 6.21 5.11
N LEU A 20 -8.28 6.50 4.16
CA LEU A 20 -7.21 5.61 3.74
C LEU A 20 -5.90 6.06 4.40
N SER A 21 -5.44 5.29 5.39
CA SER A 21 -4.20 5.59 6.12
C SER A 21 -3.01 4.85 5.53
N GLU A 22 -1.94 5.58 5.20
CA GLU A 22 -0.64 5.03 4.85
C GLU A 22 0.14 4.64 6.10
N GLY A 23 0.78 3.46 6.08
CA GLY A 23 1.53 2.91 7.20
C GLY A 23 0.75 1.89 8.05
N GLY A 24 -0.51 1.61 7.70
CA GLY A 24 -1.35 0.65 8.42
C GLY A 24 -2.09 1.26 9.61
N ILE A 25 -2.64 0.40 10.46
CA ILE A 25 -3.55 0.79 11.56
C ILE A 25 -2.94 1.73 12.60
N ASP A 26 -1.63 1.67 12.78
CA ASP A 26 -0.90 2.54 13.72
C ASP A 26 -0.93 4.03 13.30
N TYR A 27 -1.26 4.31 12.04
CA TYR A 27 -1.31 5.65 11.47
C TYR A 27 -2.73 6.10 11.10
N THR A 28 -3.73 5.42 11.65
CA THR A 28 -5.13 5.83 11.55
C THR A 28 -5.49 6.81 12.67
N ASN A 29 -6.43 7.73 12.42
CA ASN A 29 -6.94 8.60 13.46
C ASN A 29 -7.73 7.82 14.56
N PRO A 30 -7.74 8.32 15.81
CA PRO A 30 -8.28 7.59 16.96
C PRO A 30 -9.82 7.50 16.99
N ASP A 31 -10.54 8.17 16.09
CA ASP A 31 -11.99 8.23 16.01
C ASP A 31 -12.61 7.14 15.11
N ALA A 32 -11.85 6.05 14.89
CA ALA A 32 -12.25 4.96 14.02
C ALA A 32 -13.55 4.31 14.54
N LEU A 33 -14.55 4.26 13.68
CA LEU A 33 -15.82 3.59 13.96
C LEU A 33 -15.62 2.08 13.91
N ALA A 34 -16.45 1.34 14.63
CA ALA A 34 -16.39 -0.13 14.62
C ALA A 34 -16.56 -0.68 13.19
N ASN A 35 -15.81 -1.74 12.88
CA ASN A 35 -15.86 -2.45 11.59
C ASN A 35 -17.31 -2.81 11.21
N LYS A 36 -17.69 -2.48 9.97
CA LYS A 36 -19.01 -2.77 9.41
C LYS A 36 -18.95 -3.26 7.96
N TYR A 37 -18.04 -2.76 7.15
CA TYR A 37 -17.96 -3.08 5.72
C TYR A 37 -16.78 -4.00 5.39
N LYS A 38 -16.90 -4.78 4.32
CA LYS A 38 -15.82 -5.65 3.84
C LYS A 38 -14.61 -4.79 3.44
N GLY A 39 -13.40 -5.22 3.81
CA GLY A 39 -12.17 -4.47 3.55
C GLY A 39 -11.88 -3.36 4.57
N GLU A 40 -12.82 -3.03 5.46
CA GLU A 40 -12.57 -2.09 6.54
C GLU A 40 -11.65 -2.73 7.59
N PHE A 41 -10.66 -1.99 8.09
CA PHE A 41 -9.60 -2.50 9.00
C PHE A 41 -8.73 -3.63 8.43
N GLU A 42 -8.88 -3.99 7.15
CA GLU A 42 -7.98 -4.92 6.48
C GLU A 42 -6.72 -4.18 6.01
N GLU A 43 -5.59 -4.87 6.04
CA GLU A 43 -4.30 -4.35 5.57
C GLU A 43 -4.10 -4.68 4.10
N PHE A 44 -3.77 -3.66 3.31
CA PHE A 44 -3.55 -3.76 1.88
C PHE A 44 -2.08 -3.45 1.57
N ASP A 45 -1.47 -4.30 0.74
CA ASP A 45 -0.14 -4.04 0.17
C ASP A 45 -0.22 -3.20 -1.12
N ASN A 46 -1.35 -3.29 -1.83
CA ASN A 46 -1.58 -2.60 -3.09
C ASN A 46 -2.37 -1.31 -2.85
N PRO A 47 -1.79 -0.11 -3.10
CA PRO A 47 -2.48 1.15 -2.88
C PRO A 47 -3.68 1.35 -3.81
N ILE A 48 -3.70 0.70 -4.98
CA ILE A 48 -4.84 0.75 -5.91
C ILE A 48 -6.03 0.01 -5.28
N GLU A 49 -5.82 -1.20 -4.77
CA GLU A 49 -6.86 -1.99 -4.10
C GLU A 49 -7.38 -1.30 -2.84
N ALA A 50 -6.49 -0.64 -2.08
CA ALA A 50 -6.89 0.16 -0.93
C ALA A 50 -7.79 1.34 -1.34
N ALA A 51 -7.43 2.07 -2.40
CA ALA A 51 -8.23 3.19 -2.93
C ALA A 51 -9.60 2.72 -3.42
N GLU A 52 -9.65 1.62 -4.16
CA GLU A 52 -10.91 1.02 -4.64
C GLU A 52 -11.80 0.61 -3.45
N THR A 53 -11.22 -0.03 -2.43
CA THR A 53 -11.94 -0.42 -1.21
C THR A 53 -12.52 0.78 -0.47
N ALA A 54 -11.77 1.88 -0.33
CA ALA A 54 -12.27 3.11 0.29
C ALA A 54 -13.49 3.69 -0.44
N ILE A 55 -13.47 3.67 -1.77
CA ILE A 55 -14.58 4.15 -2.60
C ILE A 55 -15.80 3.24 -2.45
N GLU A 56 -15.60 1.92 -2.44
CA GLU A 56 -16.68 0.96 -2.20
C GLU A 56 -17.34 1.16 -0.83
N ILE A 57 -16.52 1.35 0.23
CA ILE A 57 -16.99 1.62 1.58
C ILE A 57 -17.74 2.95 1.64
N MET A 58 -17.22 4.03 1.03
CA MET A 58 -17.92 5.33 0.99
C MET A 58 -19.28 5.17 0.32
N ASN A 59 -19.34 4.49 -0.82
CA ASN A 59 -20.58 4.30 -1.57
C ASN A 59 -21.60 3.40 -0.83
N ALA A 60 -21.14 2.41 -0.07
CA ALA A 60 -21.99 1.64 0.81
C ALA A 60 -22.50 2.50 1.98
N TRP A 61 -21.63 3.30 2.59
CA TRP A 61 -21.99 4.12 3.74
C TRP A 61 -22.97 5.23 3.40
N LYS A 62 -22.82 5.88 2.24
CA LYS A 62 -23.79 6.85 1.70
C LYS A 62 -25.20 6.26 1.54
N LYS A 63 -25.32 4.96 1.22
CA LYS A 63 -26.63 4.29 1.11
C LYS A 63 -27.27 4.05 2.47
N ASP A 64 -26.45 3.76 3.48
CA ASP A 64 -26.90 3.51 4.84
C ASP A 64 -27.27 4.80 5.59
N MET A 65 -26.70 5.94 5.19
CA MET A 65 -26.94 7.26 5.78
C MET A 65 -27.24 8.31 4.69
N PRO A 66 -28.41 8.24 4.02
CA PRO A 66 -28.72 9.07 2.85
C PRO A 66 -28.87 10.56 3.16
N ASP A 67 -29.09 10.92 4.43
CA ASP A 67 -29.28 12.31 4.88
C ASP A 67 -27.96 12.97 5.33
N GLU A 68 -26.85 12.24 5.32
CA GLU A 68 -25.56 12.67 5.87
C GLU A 68 -24.51 12.73 4.75
N GLU A 69 -23.62 13.72 4.82
CA GLU A 69 -22.51 13.82 3.88
C GLU A 69 -21.35 12.94 4.33
N VAL A 70 -20.91 12.04 3.45
CA VAL A 70 -19.76 11.15 3.67
C VAL A 70 -18.67 11.50 2.67
N PHE A 71 -17.46 11.74 3.19
CA PHE A 71 -16.30 12.16 2.43
C PHE A 71 -15.22 11.07 2.36
N LEU A 72 -14.24 11.28 1.50
CA LEU A 72 -13.01 10.48 1.43
C LEU A 72 -11.84 11.34 1.87
N GLY A 73 -10.88 10.73 2.55
CA GLY A 73 -9.59 11.35 2.87
C GLY A 73 -8.47 10.32 2.83
N TYR A 74 -7.26 10.75 2.49
CA TYR A 74 -6.08 9.88 2.53
C TYR A 74 -4.89 10.61 3.15
N GLY A 75 -4.01 9.86 3.79
CA GLY A 75 -2.80 10.43 4.37
C GLY A 75 -2.11 9.50 5.37
N CYS A 76 -1.18 10.07 6.14
CA CYS A 76 -0.50 9.38 7.22
C CYS A 76 -0.46 10.30 8.43
N THR A 77 -1.00 9.87 9.57
CA THR A 77 -0.95 10.70 10.78
C THR A 77 0.45 10.84 11.35
N CYS A 78 1.40 9.98 10.95
CA CYS A 78 2.75 9.90 11.53
C CYS A 78 2.75 9.79 13.08
N GLY A 79 1.69 9.23 13.68
CA GLY A 79 1.51 9.11 15.13
C GLY A 79 0.90 10.34 15.81
N MET A 80 0.39 11.30 15.04
CA MET A 80 -0.34 12.48 15.53
C MET A 80 -1.86 12.26 15.43
N THR A 81 -2.65 13.17 15.99
CA THR A 81 -4.10 13.24 15.73
C THR A 81 -4.36 14.40 14.78
N MET A 82 -4.67 14.09 13.52
CA MET A 82 -4.88 15.10 12.49
C MET A 82 -5.91 14.64 11.45
N PRO A 83 -7.01 15.38 11.27
CA PRO A 83 -7.96 15.12 10.18
C PRO A 83 -7.25 15.09 8.85
N PHE A 84 -7.65 14.16 7.99
CA PHE A 84 -7.24 14.16 6.60
C PHE A 84 -8.11 15.12 5.79
N ASP A 85 -7.48 15.82 4.86
CA ASP A 85 -8.19 16.67 3.92
C ASP A 85 -9.10 15.83 3.01
N ASP A 86 -10.23 16.42 2.63
CA ASP A 86 -11.14 15.77 1.70
C ASP A 86 -10.49 15.56 0.33
N CYS A 87 -10.87 14.47 -0.31
CA CYS A 87 -10.57 14.21 -1.70
C CYS A 87 -11.79 13.66 -2.44
N THR A 88 -11.74 13.79 -3.76
CA THR A 88 -12.67 13.16 -4.69
C THR A 88 -12.27 11.71 -4.98
N GLU A 89 -13.19 10.93 -5.54
CA GLU A 89 -12.87 9.56 -6.01
C GLU A 89 -11.75 9.56 -7.06
N GLU A 90 -11.75 10.56 -7.96
CA GLU A 90 -10.74 10.73 -8.99
C GLU A 90 -9.36 11.02 -8.40
N GLU A 91 -9.29 11.91 -7.41
CA GLU A 91 -8.05 12.21 -6.69
C GLU A 91 -7.50 10.99 -5.95
N LEU A 92 -8.38 10.23 -5.30
CA LEU A 92 -7.97 9.03 -4.57
C LEU A 92 -7.46 7.93 -5.52
N LYS A 93 -8.13 7.71 -6.66
CA LYS A 93 -7.66 6.78 -7.70
C LYS A 93 -6.32 7.23 -8.28
N ALA A 94 -6.17 8.53 -8.56
CA ALA A 94 -4.93 9.10 -9.08
C ALA A 94 -3.79 8.96 -8.07
N TRP A 95 -4.06 9.17 -6.78
CA TRP A 95 -3.11 8.90 -5.70
C TRP A 95 -2.71 7.42 -5.70
N GLY A 96 -3.67 6.49 -5.70
CA GLY A 96 -3.39 5.05 -5.68
C GLY A 96 -2.49 4.61 -6.83
N GLN A 97 -2.79 5.07 -8.05
CA GLN A 97 -1.97 4.79 -9.23
C GLN A 97 -0.56 5.40 -9.11
N LYS A 98 -0.46 6.67 -8.71
CA LYS A 98 0.83 7.35 -8.55
C LYS A 98 1.70 6.65 -7.50
N THR A 99 1.11 6.25 -6.39
CA THR A 99 1.80 5.53 -5.32
C THR A 99 2.28 4.17 -5.81
N TYR A 100 1.44 3.43 -6.54
CA TYR A 100 1.80 2.16 -7.18
C TYR A 100 2.97 2.31 -8.18
N ASP A 101 2.91 3.32 -9.05
CA ASP A 101 3.94 3.57 -10.06
C ASP A 101 5.30 3.90 -9.43
N ALA A 102 5.29 4.54 -8.26
CA ALA A 102 6.48 4.86 -7.47
C ALA A 102 7.05 3.67 -6.69
N MET A 103 6.34 2.54 -6.60
CA MET A 103 6.84 1.34 -5.93
C MET A 103 8.04 0.75 -6.69
N PRO A 104 8.99 0.12 -5.97
CA PRO A 104 10.16 -0.48 -6.61
C PRO A 104 9.75 -1.67 -7.48
N ASP A 105 10.44 -1.82 -8.60
CA ASP A 105 10.31 -2.99 -9.47
C ASP A 105 11.14 -4.15 -8.91
N CYS A 106 10.69 -5.37 -9.14
CA CYS A 106 11.47 -6.56 -8.86
C CYS A 106 12.55 -6.74 -9.94
N GLU A 107 13.81 -6.82 -9.52
CA GLU A 107 14.97 -6.96 -10.42
C GLU A 107 14.97 -8.25 -11.27
N LYS A 108 14.19 -9.26 -10.85
CA LYS A 108 14.07 -10.52 -11.59
C LYS A 108 12.90 -10.54 -12.56
N CYS A 109 11.69 -10.17 -12.12
CA CYS A 109 10.48 -10.33 -12.92
C CYS A 109 9.94 -9.02 -13.50
N GLY A 110 10.43 -7.87 -13.06
CA GLY A 110 9.99 -6.55 -13.50
C GLY A 110 8.64 -6.10 -12.91
N ASN A 111 7.98 -6.94 -12.11
CA ASN A 111 6.70 -6.55 -11.47
C ASN A 111 6.95 -5.60 -10.29
N LYS A 112 5.97 -4.74 -10.00
CA LYS A 112 5.97 -3.89 -8.80
C LYS A 112 5.98 -4.74 -7.53
N ILE A 113 6.74 -4.30 -6.53
CA ILE A 113 6.78 -4.89 -5.20
C ILE A 113 5.79 -4.13 -4.32
N THR A 114 4.60 -4.70 -4.13
CA THR A 114 3.52 -4.08 -3.34
C THR A 114 3.68 -4.36 -1.84
N GLY A 115 4.08 -5.57 -1.46
CA GLY A 115 4.29 -5.97 -0.07
C GLY A 115 5.72 -5.83 0.42
N GLU A 116 6.10 -6.71 1.35
CA GLU A 116 7.46 -6.78 1.88
C GLU A 116 8.47 -7.14 0.77
N SER A 117 9.53 -6.34 0.66
CA SER A 117 10.61 -6.59 -0.30
C SER A 117 11.63 -7.56 0.26
N TRP A 118 12.08 -8.49 -0.57
CA TRP A 118 13.18 -9.40 -0.25
C TRP A 118 14.51 -8.83 -0.76
N ASN A 119 15.55 -8.91 0.06
CA ASN A 119 16.93 -8.65 -0.33
C ASN A 119 17.79 -9.88 -0.02
N ARG A 120 18.89 -10.04 -0.76
CA ARG A 120 19.97 -10.96 -0.39
C ARG A 120 21.11 -10.12 0.14
N GLY A 121 21.64 -10.46 1.31
CA GLY A 121 22.72 -9.71 1.96
C GLY A 121 23.96 -9.52 1.07
N GLU A 122 24.17 -10.40 0.10
CA GLU A 122 25.25 -10.36 -0.90
C GLU A 122 25.16 -9.15 -1.85
N TYR A 123 23.95 -8.63 -2.09
CA TYR A 123 23.70 -7.47 -2.95
C TYR A 123 23.36 -6.20 -2.16
N GLY A 124 23.29 -6.27 -0.83
CA GLY A 124 22.85 -5.16 0.01
C GLY A 124 21.42 -4.71 -0.29
N ASP A 125 21.10 -3.47 0.06
CA ASP A 125 19.74 -2.90 -0.06
C ASP A 125 19.40 -2.34 -1.45
N THR A 126 20.34 -2.43 -2.40
CA THR A 126 20.17 -1.88 -3.75
C THR A 126 19.38 -2.80 -4.67
N VAL A 127 19.31 -4.09 -4.36
CA VAL A 127 18.63 -5.09 -5.19
C VAL A 127 17.44 -5.65 -4.42
N LYS A 128 16.24 -5.44 -4.97
CA LYS A 128 14.96 -5.82 -4.33
C LYS A 128 14.20 -6.83 -5.17
N PHE A 129 13.54 -7.76 -4.48
CA PHE A 129 12.75 -8.81 -5.09
C PHE A 129 11.36 -8.90 -4.47
N CYS A 130 10.36 -9.29 -5.28
CA CYS A 130 9.00 -9.49 -4.79
C CYS A 130 8.82 -10.80 -4.00
N SER A 131 9.81 -11.70 -4.04
CA SER A 131 9.76 -12.98 -3.34
C SER A 131 11.15 -13.58 -3.20
N GLU A 132 11.30 -14.48 -2.23
CA GLU A 132 12.51 -15.30 -2.06
C GLU A 132 12.87 -16.08 -3.33
N SER A 133 11.87 -16.68 -4.00
CA SER A 133 12.08 -17.41 -5.26
C SER A 133 12.64 -16.51 -6.38
N CYS A 134 12.22 -15.25 -6.44
CA CYS A 134 12.79 -14.30 -7.40
C CYS A 134 14.23 -13.92 -7.04
N ALA A 135 14.54 -13.76 -5.76
CA ALA A 135 15.89 -13.50 -5.28
C ALA A 135 16.83 -14.67 -5.58
N GLU A 136 16.41 -15.91 -5.31
CA GLU A 136 17.19 -17.12 -5.57
C GLU A 136 17.44 -17.33 -7.07
N ALA A 137 16.40 -17.24 -7.89
CA ALA A 137 16.53 -17.40 -9.34
C ALA A 137 17.48 -16.35 -9.95
N TYR A 138 17.42 -15.11 -9.48
CA TYR A 138 18.33 -14.06 -9.91
C TYR A 138 19.78 -14.36 -9.50
N PHE A 139 20.00 -14.82 -8.27
CA PHE A 139 21.33 -15.19 -7.79
C PHE A 139 21.94 -16.36 -8.58
N VAL A 140 21.17 -17.43 -8.81
CA VAL A 140 21.63 -18.59 -9.58
C VAL A 140 22.10 -18.16 -10.97
N LYS A 141 21.28 -17.35 -11.66
CA LYS A 141 21.63 -16.83 -12.97
C LYS A 141 22.90 -15.97 -12.94
N ASN A 142 22.98 -14.99 -12.05
CA ASN A 142 24.06 -14.00 -12.12
C ASN A 142 25.37 -14.42 -11.43
N VAL A 143 25.34 -15.32 -10.44
CA VAL A 143 26.54 -15.69 -9.65
C VAL A 143 27.08 -17.07 -10.01
N MET A 144 26.22 -18.00 -10.42
CA MET A 144 26.69 -19.34 -10.81
C MET A 144 27.19 -19.36 -12.26
N GLU A 145 26.56 -18.63 -13.18
CA GLU A 145 27.00 -18.55 -14.58
C GLU A 145 28.36 -17.82 -14.72
N GLU A 146 28.62 -16.78 -13.92
CA GLU A 146 29.94 -16.09 -13.89
C GLU A 146 31.10 -17.01 -13.44
N LYS A 147 30.83 -17.95 -12.53
CA LYS A 147 31.83 -18.93 -12.07
C LYS A 147 32.13 -19.99 -13.13
N GLU A 148 31.16 -20.34 -13.97
CA GLU A 148 31.37 -21.27 -15.09
C GLU A 148 32.14 -20.63 -16.25
N GLU A 149 31.90 -19.36 -16.57
CA GLU A 149 32.69 -18.67 -17.62
C GLU A 149 34.16 -18.48 -17.22
N CYS A 150 34.45 -18.18 -15.95
CA CYS A 150 35.82 -18.00 -15.46
C CYS A 150 36.62 -19.32 -15.50
N THR A 151 35.96 -20.46 -15.28
CA THR A 151 36.60 -21.78 -15.37
C THR A 151 36.77 -22.28 -16.80
N GLN A 152 35.95 -21.82 -17.75
CA GLN A 152 36.11 -22.16 -19.17
C GLN A 152 37.18 -21.33 -19.88
N LYS A 153 37.40 -20.06 -19.49
CA LYS A 153 38.49 -19.22 -20.02
C LYS A 153 39.87 -19.56 -19.45
N ALA A 154 39.95 -20.45 -18.47
CA ALA A 154 41.19 -20.92 -17.84
C ALA A 154 41.69 -22.28 -18.38
N LYS A 155 41.08 -22.82 -19.44
CA LYS A 155 41.54 -24.01 -20.19
C LYS A 155 42.08 -23.61 -21.55
#